data_AF-X1I3B6-F1
#
_entry.id   AF-X1I3B6-F1
#
_cell.length_a   1.000
_cell.length_b   1.000
_cell.length_c   1.000
_cell.angle_alpha   90.00
_cell.angle_beta   90.00
_cell.angle_gamma   90.00
#
_symmetry.space_group_name_H-M   'P 1'
#
loop_
_entity.id
_entity.type
_entity.pdbx_description
1 polymer ?
#
loop_
_entity_poly.entity_id
_entity_poly.type
_entity_poly.pdbx_seq_one_letter_code
_entity_poly.pdbx_strand_id
1 'polypeptide(L)'
;SEGLKTLEFIKPGGTVILNRKRVYPIDLMAHPEKYPKDEEINKLFKEANAKIIWIDAGKIASEAGLPIAENIVLLGALSFISSFDKEFVIDILKKHIPRELDKNIAAFRAGYKIAEGMDK
;
A
#
# COMPACT_ATOMS: atom_id res chain seq x y z
N SER A 1 -14.97 -2.24 -1.73
CA SER A 1 -13.69 -1.81 -2.35
C SER A 1 -12.79 -3.03 -2.50
N GLU A 2 -11.85 -3.01 -3.45
CA GLU A 2 -11.09 -4.19 -3.93
C GLU A 2 -10.40 -5.01 -2.82
N GLY A 3 -9.97 -4.38 -1.72
CA GLY A 3 -9.33 -5.07 -0.59
C GLY A 3 -10.21 -6.14 0.09
N LEU A 4 -11.53 -5.89 0.22
CA LEU A 4 -12.45 -6.88 0.83
C LEU A 4 -12.76 -8.07 -0.10
N LYS A 5 -12.77 -7.84 -1.42
CA LYS A 5 -12.93 -8.91 -2.42
C LYS A 5 -11.70 -9.81 -2.50
N THR A 6 -10.57 -9.35 -1.96
CA THR A 6 -9.30 -10.08 -2.01
C THR A 6 -9.14 -11.06 -0.84
N LEU A 7 -10.05 -11.01 0.16
CA LEU A 7 -9.97 -11.83 1.37
C LEU A 7 -9.88 -13.33 1.06
N GLU A 8 -10.62 -13.79 0.06
CA GLU A 8 -10.68 -15.19 -0.38
C GLU A 8 -9.36 -15.67 -1.02
N PHE A 9 -8.50 -14.76 -1.46
CA PHE A 9 -7.22 -15.09 -2.11
C PHE A 9 -6.02 -15.02 -1.16
N ILE A 10 -6.23 -14.67 0.11
CA ILE A 10 -5.15 -14.56 1.08
C ILE A 10 -4.93 -15.91 1.75
N LYS A 11 -3.73 -16.47 1.57
CA LYS A 11 -3.29 -17.64 2.31
C LYS A 11 -3.19 -17.33 3.81
N PRO A 12 -3.45 -18.31 4.70
CA PRO A 12 -3.13 -18.16 6.11
C PRO A 12 -1.67 -17.73 6.32
N GLY A 13 -1.43 -16.73 7.14
CA GLY A 13 -0.13 -16.09 7.35
C GLY A 13 0.30 -15.10 6.25
N GLY A 14 -0.52 -14.89 5.22
CA GLY A 14 -0.28 -13.90 4.18
C GLY A 14 -0.27 -12.46 4.71
N THR A 15 0.40 -11.55 4.01
CA THR A 15 0.49 -10.14 4.38
C THR A 15 -0.33 -9.28 3.43
N VAL A 16 -1.11 -8.36 3.99
CA VAL A 16 -1.95 -7.40 3.27
C VAL A 16 -1.45 -6.00 3.56
N ILE A 17 -1.16 -5.24 2.51
CA ILE A 17 -0.77 -3.83 2.62
C ILE A 17 -2.00 -2.98 2.29
N LEU A 18 -2.45 -2.17 3.24
CA LEU A 18 -3.60 -1.30 3.07
C LEU A 18 -3.18 0.17 3.18
N ASN A 19 -3.64 0.98 2.22
CA ASN A 19 -3.51 2.42 2.32
C ASN A 19 -4.57 2.98 3.28
N ARG A 20 -4.18 3.93 4.14
CA ARG A 20 -5.11 4.65 5.04
C ARG A 20 -6.12 5.50 4.28
N LYS A 21 -5.77 5.98 3.08
CA LYS A 21 -6.71 6.70 2.22
C LYS A 21 -7.85 5.77 1.79
N ARG A 22 -9.08 6.17 2.12
CA ARG A 22 -10.29 5.46 1.71
C ARG A 22 -10.72 5.90 0.31
N VAL A 23 -11.03 4.93 -0.54
CA VAL A 23 -11.64 5.16 -1.85
C VAL A 23 -13.07 4.65 -1.79
N TYR A 24 -14.02 5.58 -1.80
CA TYR A 24 -15.45 5.26 -1.76
C TYR A 24 -15.96 4.98 -3.17
N PRO A 25 -16.56 3.80 -3.41
CA PRO A 25 -17.33 3.53 -4.62
C PRO A 25 -18.43 4.59 -4.80
N ILE A 26 -18.73 4.95 -6.05
CA ILE A 26 -19.70 6.02 -6.37
C ILE A 26 -21.07 5.72 -5.75
N ASP A 27 -21.50 4.46 -5.80
CA ASP A 27 -22.74 3.94 -5.22
C ASP A 27 -22.81 4.03 -3.69
N LEU A 28 -21.66 4.18 -3.02
CA LEU A 28 -21.55 4.33 -1.57
C LEU A 28 -21.22 5.76 -1.14
N MET A 29 -21.03 6.70 -2.07
CA MET A 29 -20.74 8.11 -1.71
C MET A 29 -21.90 8.76 -0.94
N ALA A 30 -23.14 8.39 -1.25
CA ALA A 30 -24.34 8.85 -0.53
C ALA A 30 -24.53 8.16 0.83
N HIS A 31 -23.79 7.06 1.08
CA HIS A 31 -23.91 6.21 2.26
C HIS A 31 -22.54 5.83 2.83
N PRO A 32 -21.70 6.80 3.24
CA PRO A 32 -20.35 6.54 3.74
C PRO A 32 -20.34 5.63 4.98
N GLU A 33 -21.42 5.60 5.75
CA GLU A 33 -21.63 4.74 6.91
C GLU A 33 -21.66 3.24 6.58
N LYS A 34 -21.96 2.89 5.32
CA LYS A 34 -21.96 1.50 4.84
C LYS A 34 -20.57 1.00 4.48
N TYR A 35 -19.57 1.89 4.40
CA TYR A 35 -18.19 1.49 4.20
C TYR A 35 -17.64 0.93 5.53
N PRO A 36 -17.00 -0.25 5.52
CA PRO A 36 -16.51 -0.87 6.74
C PRO A 36 -15.51 0.03 7.47
N LYS A 37 -15.62 0.06 8.80
CA LYS A 37 -14.67 0.74 9.67
C LYS A 37 -13.36 -0.03 9.72
N ASP A 38 -12.27 0.66 10.07
CA ASP A 38 -10.94 0.05 10.21
C ASP A 38 -10.97 -1.15 11.18
N GLU A 39 -11.77 -1.07 12.25
CA GLU A 39 -11.97 -2.17 13.21
C GLU A 39 -12.57 -3.42 12.57
N GLU A 40 -13.57 -3.25 11.69
CA GLU A 40 -14.22 -4.34 10.98
C GLU A 40 -13.27 -4.97 9.96
N ILE A 41 -12.52 -4.13 9.23
CA ILE A 41 -11.47 -4.57 8.30
C ILE A 41 -10.40 -5.37 9.05
N ASN A 42 -9.91 -4.84 10.17
CA ASN A 42 -8.90 -5.52 10.99
C ASN A 42 -9.40 -6.87 11.52
N LYS A 43 -10.65 -6.93 11.96
CA LYS A 43 -11.29 -8.16 12.42
C LYS A 43 -11.36 -9.21 11.30
N LEU A 44 -11.86 -8.82 10.12
CA LEU A 44 -11.99 -9.71 8.96
C LEU A 44 -10.66 -10.36 8.56
N PHE A 45 -9.60 -9.57 8.43
CA PHE A 45 -8.28 -10.11 8.06
C PHE A 45 -7.63 -10.92 9.20
N LYS A 46 -7.90 -10.57 10.47
CA LYS A 46 -7.46 -11.37 11.61
C LYS A 46 -8.12 -12.75 11.62
N GLU A 47 -9.41 -12.82 11.35
CA GLU A 47 -10.16 -14.09 11.23
C GLU A 47 -9.63 -14.95 10.06
N ALA A 48 -9.17 -14.33 8.98
CA ALA A 48 -8.48 -14.99 7.86
C ALA A 48 -7.01 -15.37 8.16
N ASN A 49 -6.53 -15.17 9.39
CA ASN A 49 -5.13 -15.37 9.80
C ASN A 49 -4.12 -14.58 8.93
N ALA A 50 -4.49 -13.39 8.47
CA ALA A 50 -3.65 -12.51 7.67
C ALA A 50 -2.97 -11.43 8.54
N LYS A 51 -1.73 -11.07 8.18
CA LYS A 51 -1.04 -9.90 8.72
C LYS A 51 -1.46 -8.65 7.96
N ILE A 52 -1.78 -7.58 8.66
CA ILE A 52 -2.16 -6.30 8.04
C ILE A 52 -1.08 -5.27 8.31
N ILE A 53 -0.68 -4.58 7.25
CA ILE A 53 0.24 -3.43 7.31
C ILE A 53 -0.50 -2.22 6.78
N TRP A 54 -0.73 -1.24 7.66
CA TRP A 54 -1.36 0.02 7.30
C TRP A 54 -0.30 1.07 6.95
N ILE A 55 -0.43 1.68 5.78
CA ILE A 55 0.48 2.72 5.29
C ILE A 55 -0.32 3.97 4.95
N ASP A 56 0.13 5.13 5.43
CA ASP A 56 -0.38 6.42 4.95
C ASP A 56 0.37 6.85 3.69
N ALA A 57 0.05 6.19 2.56
CA ALA A 57 0.78 6.38 1.32
C ALA A 57 0.57 7.80 0.75
N GLY A 58 -0.59 8.41 1.00
CA GLY A 58 -0.89 9.80 0.65
C GLY A 58 0.05 10.79 1.32
N LYS A 59 0.24 10.65 2.63
CA LYS A 59 1.19 11.50 3.38
C LYS A 59 2.62 11.28 2.88
N ILE A 60 3.07 10.03 2.78
CA ILE A 60 4.45 9.72 2.37
C ILE A 60 4.74 10.22 0.95
N ALA A 61 3.81 10.03 0.00
CA ALA A 61 3.96 10.51 -1.37
C ALA A 61 4.02 12.05 -1.43
N SER A 62 3.24 12.72 -0.58
CA SER A 62 3.26 14.18 -0.47
C SER A 62 4.59 14.70 0.10
N GLU A 63 5.14 14.04 1.13
CA GLU A 63 6.45 14.35 1.71
C GLU A 63 7.59 14.10 0.71
N ALA A 64 7.44 13.12 -0.19
CA ALA A 64 8.36 12.89 -1.31
C ALA A 64 8.21 13.91 -2.46
N GLY A 65 7.29 14.89 -2.34
CA GLY A 65 7.07 15.95 -3.31
C GLY A 65 6.23 15.54 -4.53
N LEU A 66 5.59 14.36 -4.51
CA LEU A 66 4.74 13.86 -5.58
C LEU A 66 3.49 13.16 -5.01
N PRO A 67 2.45 13.92 -4.61
CA PRO A 67 1.25 13.36 -3.97
C PRO A 67 0.54 12.25 -4.76
N ILE A 68 0.68 12.24 -6.09
CA ILE A 68 0.08 11.21 -6.95
C ILE A 68 0.81 9.86 -6.90
N ALA A 69 1.99 9.77 -6.25
CA ALA A 69 2.84 8.58 -6.21
C ALA A 69 2.52 7.63 -5.04
N GLU A 70 1.28 7.62 -4.53
CA GLU A 70 0.85 6.72 -3.46
C GLU A 70 1.08 5.24 -3.83
N ASN A 71 0.81 4.89 -5.09
CA ASN A 71 1.05 3.54 -5.63
C ASN A 71 2.54 3.16 -5.59
N ILE A 72 3.45 4.11 -5.82
CA ILE A 72 4.90 3.88 -5.79
C ILE A 72 5.39 3.69 -4.34
N VAL A 73 4.79 4.39 -3.37
CA VAL A 73 5.02 4.13 -1.95
C VAL A 73 4.61 2.70 -1.60
N LEU A 74 3.40 2.27 -2.00
CA LEU A 74 2.92 0.91 -1.75
C LEU A 74 3.79 -0.15 -2.45
N LEU A 75 4.28 0.14 -3.66
CA LEU A 75 5.23 -0.72 -4.38
C LEU A 75 6.56 -0.88 -3.62
N GLY A 76 7.06 0.21 -3.01
CA GLY A 76 8.22 0.18 -2.14
C GLY A 76 8.03 -0.78 -0.96
N ALA A 77 6.93 -0.64 -0.25
CA ALA A 77 6.59 -1.51 0.88
C ALA A 77 6.44 -2.98 0.45
N LEU A 78 5.73 -3.23 -0.66
CA LEU A 78 5.55 -4.57 -1.22
C LEU A 78 6.88 -5.23 -1.60
N SER A 79 7.81 -4.46 -2.17
CA SER A 79 9.11 -4.95 -2.60
C SER A 79 9.94 -5.46 -1.41
N PHE A 80 9.91 -4.77 -0.27
CA PHE A 80 10.54 -5.24 0.96
C PHE A 80 9.90 -6.55 1.45
N ILE A 81 8.57 -6.55 1.63
CA ILE A 81 7.82 -7.70 2.16
C ILE A 81 7.98 -8.96 1.28
N SER A 82 8.09 -8.75 -0.04
CA SER A 82 8.25 -9.82 -1.02
C SER A 82 9.72 -10.17 -1.29
N SER A 83 10.66 -9.56 -0.56
CA SER A 83 12.11 -9.74 -0.75
C SER A 83 12.59 -9.51 -2.20
N PHE A 84 11.94 -8.58 -2.90
CA PHE A 84 12.41 -8.15 -4.22
C PHE A 84 13.68 -7.31 -4.07
N ASP A 85 14.59 -7.47 -5.02
CA ASP A 85 15.79 -6.66 -5.07
C ASP A 85 15.43 -5.18 -5.28
N LYS A 86 15.82 -4.36 -4.31
CA LYS A 86 15.47 -2.94 -4.26
C LYS A 86 16.01 -2.17 -5.46
N GLU A 87 17.24 -2.43 -5.87
CA GLU A 87 17.89 -1.70 -6.96
C GLU A 87 17.33 -2.15 -8.31
N PHE A 88 17.01 -3.44 -8.46
CA PHE A 88 16.31 -3.96 -9.63
C PHE A 88 14.97 -3.27 -9.85
N VAL A 89 14.15 -3.12 -8.80
CA VAL A 89 12.86 -2.40 -8.93
C VAL A 89 13.08 -0.92 -9.24
N ILE A 90 14.09 -0.28 -8.66
CA ILE A 90 14.48 1.10 -9.00
C ILE A 90 14.86 1.22 -10.48
N ASP A 91 15.60 0.27 -11.04
CA ASP A 91 15.98 0.28 -12.45
C ASP A 91 14.78 0.09 -13.39
N ILE A 92 13.80 -0.73 -13.00
CA ILE A 92 12.51 -0.84 -13.70
C ILE A 92 11.77 0.50 -13.66
N LEU A 93 11.74 1.21 -12.52
CA LEU A 93 11.14 2.55 -12.43
C LEU A 93 11.83 3.54 -13.36
N LYS A 94 13.17 3.55 -13.41
CA LYS A 94 13.94 4.41 -14.35
C LYS A 94 13.58 4.13 -15.82
N LYS A 95 13.41 2.86 -16.16
CA LYS A 95 13.13 2.43 -17.55
C LYS A 95 11.70 2.74 -18.00
N HIS A 96 10.72 2.56 -17.11
CA HIS A 96 9.29 2.61 -17.48
C HIS A 96 8.57 3.87 -17.01
N ILE A 97 9.11 4.59 -16.02
CA ILE A 97 8.50 5.80 -15.43
C ILE A 97 9.54 6.93 -15.41
N PRO A 98 9.95 7.46 -16.57
CA PRO A 98 10.96 8.51 -16.64
C PRO A 98 10.48 9.87 -16.11
N ARG A 99 9.16 10.07 -15.98
CA ARG A 99 8.55 11.31 -15.50
C ARG A 99 8.68 11.43 -13.98
N GLU A 100 9.06 12.61 -13.49
CA GLU A 100 9.26 12.88 -12.05
C GLU A 100 10.13 11.80 -11.36
N LEU A 101 11.13 11.27 -12.07
CA LEU A 101 11.86 10.06 -11.69
C LEU A 101 12.44 10.14 -10.27
N ASP A 102 13.08 11.25 -9.92
CA ASP A 102 13.68 11.42 -8.59
C ASP A 102 12.64 11.34 -7.47
N LYS A 103 11.46 11.92 -7.70
CA LYS A 103 10.35 11.90 -6.73
C LYS A 103 9.70 10.51 -6.65
N ASN A 104 9.56 9.82 -7.77
CA ASN A 104 9.08 8.43 -7.78
C ASN A 104 10.07 7.50 -7.05
N ILE A 105 11.38 7.65 -7.29
CA ILE A 105 12.41 6.89 -6.55
C ILE A 105 12.38 7.24 -5.06
N ALA A 106 12.22 8.51 -4.70
CA ALA A 106 12.09 8.94 -3.30
C ALA A 106 10.85 8.32 -2.62
N ALA A 107 9.70 8.34 -3.28
CA ALA A 107 8.46 7.71 -2.81
C ALA A 107 8.63 6.19 -2.62
N PHE A 108 9.25 5.52 -3.59
CA PHE A 108 9.55 4.09 -3.51
C PHE A 108 10.44 3.76 -2.31
N ARG A 109 11.55 4.49 -2.15
CA ARG A 109 12.50 4.31 -1.04
C ARG A 109 11.83 4.56 0.31
N ALA A 110 10.96 5.57 0.41
CA ALA A 110 10.23 5.86 1.62
C ALA A 110 9.28 4.70 2.00
N GLY A 111 8.52 4.18 1.02
CA GLY A 111 7.68 3.00 1.23
C GLY A 111 8.45 1.75 1.66
N TYR A 112 9.59 1.49 1.01
CA TYR A 112 10.49 0.37 1.35
C TYR A 112 10.99 0.47 2.80
N LYS A 113 11.47 1.65 3.20
CA LYS A 113 11.98 1.91 4.56
C LYS A 113 10.89 1.79 5.63
N ILE A 114 9.67 2.20 5.33
CA ILE A 114 8.53 2.05 6.26
C ILE A 114 8.26 0.58 6.54
N ALA A 115 8.22 -0.27 5.51
CA ALA A 115 8.03 -1.71 5.68
C ALA A 115 9.21 -2.36 6.42
N GLU A 116 10.44 -1.95 6.11
CA GLU A 116 11.66 -2.41 6.81
C GLU A 116 11.64 -2.09 8.32
N GLY A 117 11.10 -0.93 8.70
CA GLY A 117 10.95 -0.54 10.10
C GLY A 117 9.87 -1.32 10.86
N MET A 118 8.94 -1.97 10.16
CA MET A 118 7.83 -2.73 10.74
C MET A 118 8.13 -4.22 10.93
N ASP A 119 9.20 -4.73 10.33
CA ASP A 119 9.66 -6.13 10.44
C ASP A 119 10.68 -6.35 11.57
N LYS A 120 10.94 -5.31 12.38
CA LYS A 120 11.73 -5.35 13.61
C LYS A 120 10.84 -5.45 14.83
#